data_AF-A0A8G1TSP2-F1
#
_entry.id   AF-A0A8G1TSP2-F1
#
_cell.length_a   1.000
_cell.length_b   1.000
_cell.length_c   1.000
_cell.angle_alpha   90.00
_cell.angle_beta   90.00
_cell.angle_gamma   90.00
#
_symmetry.space_group_name_H-M   'P 1'
#
loop_
_entity.id
_entity.type
_entity.pdbx_description
1 polymer ?
#
loop_
_entity_poly.entity_id
_entity_poly.type
_entity_poly.pdbx_seq_one_letter_code
_entity_poly.pdbx_strand_id
1 'polypeptide(L)'
;MSARLGTLLLVLAAALALYAMQRTTPRYMALTGPITASGAMGQTVSARLFDVTVERVQFAQQLNYKSLSATQTRTTGGVWAIVWLRLAARDTSATVGEAAWLGPGGLAYRHTDRLALARNQPPHALEPGLPRTVRLVFEIRPDQARGATLLLSARYDPRLDSQVRITLDDVPLDASGRPIAAANNDLEQEAAP
;
A
#
# COMPACT_ATOMS: atom_id res chain seq x y z
N MET A 1 50.51 25.41 -19.12
CA MET A 1 49.42 24.42 -19.02
C MET A 1 48.61 24.50 -20.30
N SER A 2 48.50 23.42 -21.08
CA SER A 2 47.83 23.48 -22.40
C SER A 2 46.34 23.78 -22.19
N ALA A 3 45.75 24.63 -23.05
CA ALA A 3 44.35 25.06 -22.93
C ALA A 3 43.38 23.87 -22.79
N ARG A 4 43.71 22.74 -23.44
CA ARG A 4 42.96 21.47 -23.37
C ARG A 4 42.93 20.87 -21.96
N LEU A 5 44.02 20.93 -21.20
CA LEU A 5 44.08 20.42 -19.84
C LEU A 5 43.20 21.27 -18.89
N GLY A 6 43.21 22.59 -19.10
CA GLY A 6 42.36 23.53 -18.37
C GLY A 6 40.88 23.27 -18.64
N THR A 7 40.48 23.10 -19.90
CA THR A 7 39.09 22.76 -20.25
C THR A 7 38.65 21.44 -19.61
N LEU A 8 39.52 20.42 -19.60
CA LEU A 8 39.20 19.10 -19.06
C LEU A 8 38.97 19.14 -17.54
N LEU A 9 39.81 19.90 -16.80
CA LEU A 9 39.62 20.14 -15.37
C LEU A 9 38.33 20.89 -15.07
N LEU A 10 37.98 21.88 -15.90
CA LEU A 10 36.76 22.67 -15.73
C LEU A 10 35.50 21.82 -15.95
N VAL A 11 35.51 20.96 -16.97
CA VAL A 11 34.42 20.00 -17.22
C VAL A 11 34.29 19.00 -16.07
N LEU A 12 35.42 18.48 -15.56
CA LEU A 12 35.42 17.54 -14.44
C LEU A 12 34.86 18.19 -13.17
N ALA A 13 35.28 19.42 -12.87
CA ALA A 13 34.79 20.18 -11.72
C ALA A 13 33.28 20.47 -11.84
N ALA A 14 32.80 20.84 -13.03
CA ALA A 14 31.37 21.03 -13.29
C ALA A 14 30.57 19.73 -13.13
N ALA A 15 31.08 18.61 -13.66
CA ALA A 15 30.44 17.30 -13.52
C ALA A 15 30.35 16.84 -12.05
N LEU A 16 31.41 17.04 -11.27
CA LEU A 16 31.42 16.76 -9.83
C LEU A 16 30.45 17.64 -9.06
N ALA A 17 30.38 18.94 -9.38
CA ALA A 17 29.42 19.85 -8.79
C ALA A 17 27.97 19.44 -9.10
N LEU A 18 27.66 19.09 -10.35
CA LEU A 18 26.34 18.59 -10.75
C LEU A 18 26.00 17.27 -10.06
N TYR A 19 26.96 16.34 -9.94
CA TYR A 19 26.77 15.07 -9.23
C TYR A 19 26.46 15.29 -7.74
N ALA A 20 27.21 16.20 -7.09
CA ALA A 20 26.97 16.57 -5.71
C ALA A 20 25.57 17.16 -5.55
N MET A 21 25.19 18.13 -6.39
CA MET A 21 23.86 18.74 -6.38
C MET A 21 22.75 17.69 -6.60
N GLN A 22 22.93 16.75 -7.51
CA GLN A 22 21.95 15.68 -7.76
C GLN A 22 21.76 14.75 -6.55
N ARG A 23 22.81 14.55 -5.74
CA ARG A 23 22.80 13.74 -4.53
C ARG A 23 22.25 14.49 -3.31
N THR A 24 22.53 15.79 -3.19
CA THR A 24 22.22 16.57 -1.98
C THR A 24 20.92 17.35 -2.08
N THR A 25 20.46 17.71 -3.28
CA THR A 25 19.18 18.42 -3.44
C THR A 25 18.03 17.42 -3.33
N PRO A 26 17.15 17.56 -2.31
CA PRO A 26 15.97 16.74 -2.22
C PRO A 26 15.15 16.94 -3.50
N ARG A 27 14.82 15.86 -4.19
CA ARG A 27 13.99 15.94 -5.40
C ARG A 27 12.69 16.67 -5.04
N TYR A 28 12.14 17.45 -5.97
CA TYR A 28 10.90 18.21 -5.73
C TYR A 28 9.73 17.34 -5.21
N MET A 29 9.70 16.06 -5.61
CA MET A 29 8.73 15.08 -5.11
C MET A 29 8.93 14.71 -3.62
N ALA A 30 10.14 14.84 -3.07
CA ALA A 30 10.40 14.64 -1.65
C ALA A 30 9.92 15.83 -0.80
N LEU A 31 10.01 17.06 -1.34
CA LEU A 31 9.57 18.27 -0.64
C LEU A 31 8.04 18.43 -0.65
N THR A 32 7.38 17.90 -1.68
CA THR A 32 5.92 17.94 -1.82
C THR A 32 5.26 16.58 -1.61
N GLY A 33 6.03 15.62 -1.11
CA GLY A 33 5.57 14.26 -0.86
C GLY A 33 4.55 14.19 0.27
N PRO A 34 3.98 13.00 0.51
CA PRO A 34 3.05 12.81 1.60
C PRO A 34 3.70 12.95 2.98
N ILE A 35 2.90 13.44 3.92
CA ILE A 35 3.22 13.45 5.34
C ILE A 35 3.05 12.02 5.85
N THR A 36 4.16 11.38 6.18
CA THR A 36 4.19 9.94 6.43
C THR A 36 3.96 9.65 7.91
N ALA A 37 2.97 8.81 8.22
CA ALA A 37 2.80 8.16 9.52
C ALA A 37 3.17 6.68 9.38
N SER A 38 4.08 6.17 10.21
CA SER A 38 4.58 4.79 10.10
C SER A 38 4.29 3.97 11.34
N GLY A 39 4.06 2.67 11.16
CA GLY A 39 3.93 1.71 12.25
C GLY A 39 3.99 0.27 11.74
N ALA A 40 3.80 -0.68 12.65
CA ALA A 40 3.79 -2.11 12.33
C ALA A 40 2.37 -2.69 12.30
N MET A 41 2.20 -3.84 11.65
CA MET A 41 0.97 -4.61 11.71
C MET A 41 0.53 -4.88 13.16
N GLY A 42 -0.78 -4.83 13.42
CA GLY A 42 -1.35 -4.93 14.77
C GLY A 42 -1.30 -3.63 15.60
N GLN A 43 -0.52 -2.62 15.19
CA GLN A 43 -0.49 -1.32 15.86
C GLN A 43 -1.47 -0.33 15.22
N THR A 44 -2.05 0.53 16.05
CA THR A 44 -2.82 1.68 15.57
C THR A 44 -1.88 2.77 15.10
N VAL A 45 -1.98 3.13 13.82
CA VAL A 45 -1.22 4.23 13.22
C VAL A 45 -2.17 5.38 12.91
N SER A 46 -1.88 6.54 13.47
CA SER A 46 -2.72 7.72 13.32
C SER A 46 -2.26 8.60 12.16
N ALA A 47 -3.12 8.74 11.15
CA ALA A 47 -3.01 9.80 10.15
C ALA A 47 -3.65 11.10 10.68
N ARG A 48 -3.64 12.14 9.85
CA ARG A 48 -4.35 13.40 10.16
C ARG A 48 -5.86 13.19 10.34
N LEU A 49 -6.51 12.42 9.47
CA LEU A 49 -7.97 12.32 9.41
C LEU A 49 -8.53 10.99 9.92
N PHE A 50 -7.71 9.95 9.98
CA PHE A 50 -8.14 8.61 10.34
C PHE A 50 -7.07 7.86 11.12
N ASP A 51 -7.50 6.94 11.95
CA ASP A 51 -6.66 5.90 12.55
C ASP A 51 -6.85 4.61 11.78
N VAL A 52 -5.78 3.84 11.65
CA VAL A 52 -5.80 2.53 10.98
C VAL A 52 -5.00 1.51 11.78
N THR A 53 -5.55 0.30 11.86
CA THR A 53 -4.88 -0.88 12.41
C THR A 53 -5.02 -2.02 11.39
N VAL A 54 -3.90 -2.63 11.00
CA VAL A 54 -3.94 -3.88 10.22
C VAL A 54 -4.19 -5.02 11.19
N GLU A 55 -5.35 -5.66 11.06
CA GLU A 55 -5.78 -6.75 11.96
C GLU A 55 -5.25 -8.10 11.47
N ARG A 56 -5.33 -8.37 10.17
CA ARG A 56 -4.82 -9.61 9.57
C ARG A 56 -4.56 -9.48 8.09
N VAL A 57 -3.69 -10.38 7.59
CA VAL A 57 -3.44 -10.59 6.17
C VAL A 57 -3.67 -12.06 5.84
N GLN A 58 -4.34 -12.33 4.72
CA GLN A 58 -4.53 -13.67 4.20
C GLN A 58 -4.22 -13.70 2.71
N PHE A 59 -3.75 -14.85 2.24
CA PHE A 59 -3.50 -15.06 0.82
C PHE A 59 -4.47 -16.08 0.24
N ALA A 60 -4.85 -15.90 -1.03
CA ALA A 60 -5.70 -16.84 -1.76
C ALA A 60 -5.30 -16.94 -3.24
N GLN A 61 -5.53 -18.10 -3.85
CA GLN A 61 -5.36 -18.29 -5.30
C GLN A 61 -6.62 -17.90 -6.07
N GLN A 62 -7.79 -18.14 -5.48
CA GLN A 62 -9.09 -17.82 -6.03
C GLN A 62 -9.94 -17.06 -5.01
N LEU A 63 -10.67 -16.06 -5.48
CA LEU A 63 -11.68 -15.35 -4.70
C LEU A 63 -13.06 -15.66 -5.24
N ASN A 64 -14.00 -15.90 -4.33
CA ASN A 64 -15.42 -15.90 -4.65
C ASN A 64 -16.12 -14.77 -3.90
N TYR A 65 -17.10 -14.16 -4.54
CA TYR A 65 -17.95 -13.15 -3.91
C TYR A 65 -19.34 -13.17 -4.53
N LYS A 66 -20.34 -12.71 -3.76
CA LYS A 66 -21.68 -12.51 -4.30
C LYS A 66 -21.76 -11.16 -4.99
N SER A 67 -22.07 -11.17 -6.28
CA SER A 67 -22.56 -9.98 -6.99
C SER A 67 -24.08 -9.90 -6.85
N LEU A 68 -24.68 -8.79 -7.31
CA LEU A 68 -26.13 -8.54 -7.24
C LEU A 68 -26.99 -9.68 -7.84
N SER A 69 -26.45 -10.45 -8.78
CA SER A 69 -27.22 -11.48 -9.52
C SER A 69 -26.64 -12.89 -9.41
N ALA A 70 -25.36 -13.06 -9.10
CA ALA A 70 -24.70 -14.36 -9.06
C ALA A 70 -23.42 -14.36 -8.22
N THR A 71 -23.01 -15.55 -7.77
CA THR A 71 -21.66 -15.75 -7.23
C THR A 71 -20.64 -15.64 -8.37
N GLN A 72 -19.64 -14.80 -8.18
CA GLN A 72 -18.55 -14.56 -9.11
C GLN A 72 -17.27 -15.18 -8.56
N THR A 73 -16.50 -15.76 -9.45
CA THR A 73 -15.17 -16.30 -9.18
C THR A 73 -14.12 -15.47 -9.88
N ARG A 74 -13.00 -15.19 -9.20
CA ARG A 74 -11.85 -14.48 -9.74
C ARG A 74 -10.57 -15.25 -9.46
N THR A 75 -9.82 -15.48 -10.53
CA THR A 75 -8.48 -16.04 -10.52
C THR A 75 -7.45 -14.95 -10.85
N THR A 76 -6.20 -15.20 -10.47
CA THR A 76 -5.06 -14.33 -10.75
C THR A 76 -3.85 -15.16 -11.18
N GLY A 77 -2.93 -14.55 -11.94
CA GLY A 77 -1.63 -15.15 -12.25
C GLY A 77 -0.61 -15.05 -11.12
N GLY A 78 -0.91 -14.26 -10.09
CA GLY A 78 -0.09 -14.12 -8.88
C GLY A 78 -0.76 -14.76 -7.67
N VAL A 79 -0.94 -13.97 -6.61
CA VAL A 79 -1.71 -14.32 -5.44
C VAL A 79 -2.59 -13.14 -5.03
N TRP A 80 -3.78 -13.42 -4.53
CA TRP A 80 -4.62 -12.41 -3.89
C TRP A 80 -4.10 -12.18 -2.48
N ALA A 81 -3.74 -10.95 -2.15
CA ALA A 81 -3.47 -10.51 -0.79
C ALA A 81 -4.71 -9.80 -0.25
N ILE A 82 -5.27 -10.34 0.82
CA ILE A 82 -6.47 -9.85 1.47
C ILE A 82 -6.06 -9.25 2.80
N VAL A 83 -6.27 -7.95 2.97
CA VAL A 83 -5.88 -7.22 4.17
C VAL A 83 -7.12 -6.72 4.89
N TRP A 84 -7.24 -7.07 6.16
CA TRP A 84 -8.32 -6.62 7.03
C TRP A 84 -7.81 -5.49 7.91
N LEU A 85 -8.61 -4.43 7.97
CA LEU A 85 -8.24 -3.19 8.59
C LEU A 85 -9.35 -2.72 9.50
N ARG A 86 -9.00 -2.27 10.70
CA ARG A 86 -9.87 -1.41 11.49
C ARG A 86 -9.56 0.03 11.14
N LEU A 87 -10.56 0.77 10.70
CA LEU A 87 -10.48 2.19 10.37
C LEU A 87 -11.39 2.99 11.28
N ALA A 88 -10.93 4.16 11.72
CA ALA A 88 -11.76 5.12 12.45
C ALA A 88 -11.46 6.53 11.95
N ALA A 89 -12.49 7.32 11.68
CA ALA A 89 -12.31 8.76 11.53
C ALA A 89 -11.99 9.36 12.91
N ARG A 90 -11.14 10.39 12.92
CA ARG A 90 -10.73 11.07 14.16
C ARG A 90 -11.77 12.10 14.59
N ASP A 91 -11.59 13.34 14.15
CA ASP A 91 -12.43 14.47 14.58
C ASP A 91 -13.48 14.86 13.53
N THR A 92 -13.28 14.45 12.27
CA THR A 92 -14.17 14.79 11.14
C THR A 92 -14.33 13.59 10.22
N SER A 93 -15.43 13.55 9.45
CA SER A 93 -15.69 12.52 8.46
C SER A 93 -14.51 12.45 7.47
N ALA A 94 -14.10 11.23 7.15
CA ALA A 94 -12.92 10.99 6.33
C ALA A 94 -13.22 9.88 5.32
N THR A 95 -12.58 9.91 4.17
CA THR A 95 -12.68 8.80 3.21
C THR A 95 -11.32 8.17 3.04
N VAL A 96 -11.26 6.83 3.10
CA VAL A 96 -10.07 6.06 2.70
C VAL A 96 -10.39 5.42 1.36
N GLY A 97 -9.89 6.04 0.30
CA GLY A 97 -10.16 5.62 -1.08
C GLY A 97 -9.01 4.87 -1.72
N GLU A 98 -7.79 5.04 -1.23
CA GLU A 98 -6.61 4.55 -1.93
C GLU A 98 -5.68 3.78 -1.01
N ALA A 99 -5.22 2.65 -1.54
CA ALA A 99 -4.23 1.83 -0.89
C ALA A 99 -3.36 1.13 -1.93
N ALA A 100 -2.12 0.90 -1.53
CA ALA A 100 -1.15 0.15 -2.30
C ALA A 100 -0.36 -0.79 -1.41
N TRP A 101 -0.11 -1.99 -1.93
CA TRP A 101 0.87 -2.93 -1.40
C TRP A 101 2.23 -2.61 -2.00
N LEU A 102 3.16 -2.11 -1.19
CA LEU A 102 4.54 -1.87 -1.59
C LEU A 102 5.37 -3.11 -1.26
N GLY A 103 5.77 -3.86 -2.29
CA GLY A 103 6.67 -4.99 -2.12
C GLY A 103 8.09 -4.57 -1.72
N PRO A 104 8.93 -5.49 -1.23
CA PRO A 104 10.28 -5.20 -0.74
C PRO A 104 11.20 -4.63 -1.83
N GLY A 105 10.93 -4.93 -3.10
CA GLY A 105 11.66 -4.38 -4.26
C GLY A 105 11.20 -2.99 -4.70
N GLY A 106 10.26 -2.37 -3.99
CA GLY A 106 9.70 -1.05 -4.33
C GLY A 106 8.57 -1.09 -5.38
N LEU A 107 8.09 -2.27 -5.75
CA LEU A 107 6.93 -2.42 -6.65
C LEU A 107 5.64 -2.16 -5.88
N ALA A 108 4.86 -1.19 -6.33
CA ALA A 108 3.57 -0.84 -5.74
C ALA A 108 2.41 -1.48 -6.52
N TYR A 109 1.57 -2.22 -5.82
CA TYR A 109 0.35 -2.84 -6.34
C TYR A 109 -0.86 -2.14 -5.75
N ARG A 110 -1.71 -1.54 -6.59
CA ARG A 110 -2.95 -0.93 -6.11
C ARG A 110 -3.95 -1.99 -5.67
N HIS A 111 -4.89 -1.61 -4.81
CA HIS A 111 -6.05 -2.45 -4.57
C HIS A 111 -6.78 -2.75 -5.90
N THR A 112 -7.40 -3.92 -6.00
CA THR A 112 -7.98 -4.41 -7.25
C THR A 112 -9.34 -3.76 -7.54
N ASP A 113 -9.52 -3.28 -8.78
CA ASP A 113 -10.83 -2.83 -9.27
C ASP A 113 -11.69 -4.01 -9.75
N ARG A 114 -11.13 -5.22 -9.86
CA ARG A 114 -11.82 -6.41 -10.39
C ARG A 114 -12.91 -6.95 -9.46
N LEU A 115 -13.00 -6.39 -8.26
CA LEU A 115 -14.02 -6.67 -7.25
C LEU A 115 -15.07 -5.55 -7.15
N ALA A 116 -15.19 -4.65 -8.12
CA ALA A 116 -16.13 -3.51 -8.08
C ALA A 116 -17.60 -3.87 -7.78
N LEU A 117 -18.03 -5.10 -8.06
CA LEU A 117 -19.39 -5.60 -7.77
C LEU A 117 -19.51 -6.39 -6.45
N ALA A 118 -18.41 -6.56 -5.72
CA ALA A 118 -18.40 -7.19 -4.41
C ALA A 118 -18.84 -6.18 -3.33
N ARG A 119 -19.24 -6.67 -2.17
CA ARG A 119 -19.51 -5.80 -1.01
C ARG A 119 -18.22 -5.31 -0.36
N ASN A 120 -18.35 -4.25 0.44
CA ASN A 120 -17.28 -3.67 1.26
C ASN A 120 -16.03 -3.32 0.42
N GLN A 121 -16.24 -2.64 -0.71
CA GLN A 121 -15.15 -2.15 -1.57
C GLN A 121 -14.84 -0.69 -1.23
N PRO A 122 -13.58 -0.26 -1.41
CA PRO A 122 -13.24 1.16 -1.35
C PRO A 122 -14.01 1.96 -2.44
N PRO A 123 -14.22 3.27 -2.24
CA PRO A 123 -13.78 4.07 -1.10
C PRO A 123 -14.61 3.84 0.17
N HIS A 124 -13.96 3.88 1.34
CA HIS A 124 -14.61 3.72 2.64
C HIS A 124 -14.83 5.09 3.32
N ALA A 125 -16.09 5.51 3.48
CA ALA A 125 -16.46 6.80 4.10
C ALA A 125 -16.65 6.66 5.62
N LEU A 126 -15.68 7.07 6.43
CA LEU A 126 -15.59 6.93 7.89
C LEU A 126 -16.26 8.11 8.61
N GLU A 127 -16.91 7.82 9.74
CA GLU A 127 -17.54 8.83 10.60
C GLU A 127 -16.89 8.84 11.99
N PRO A 128 -16.70 10.02 12.62
CA PRO A 128 -16.15 10.12 13.97
C PRO A 128 -16.92 9.27 14.97
N GLY A 129 -16.20 8.54 15.82
CA GLY A 129 -16.79 7.66 16.84
C GLY A 129 -17.39 6.35 16.31
N LEU A 130 -17.35 6.10 15.00
CA LEU A 130 -17.85 4.88 14.36
C LEU A 130 -16.69 4.10 13.70
N PRO A 131 -15.85 3.39 14.49
CA PRO A 131 -14.80 2.54 13.92
C PRO A 131 -15.43 1.39 13.13
N ARG A 132 -14.80 1.00 12.02
CA ARG A 132 -15.29 -0.05 11.13
C ARG A 132 -14.17 -0.96 10.68
N THR A 133 -14.46 -2.25 10.58
CA THR A 133 -13.58 -3.22 9.94
C THR A 133 -13.89 -3.28 8.45
N VAL A 134 -12.88 -3.06 7.64
CA VAL A 134 -12.94 -3.10 6.18
C VAL A 134 -11.90 -4.06 5.62
N ARG A 135 -11.99 -4.33 4.33
CA ARG A 135 -11.05 -5.20 3.62
C ARG A 135 -10.54 -4.51 2.37
N LEU A 136 -9.24 -4.63 2.14
CA LEU A 136 -8.60 -4.27 0.89
C LEU A 136 -8.00 -5.52 0.25
N VAL A 137 -8.10 -5.62 -1.08
CA VAL A 137 -7.63 -6.79 -1.82
C VAL A 137 -6.67 -6.34 -2.91
N PHE A 138 -5.55 -7.04 -3.03
CA PHE A 138 -4.48 -6.75 -3.97
C PHE A 138 -4.15 -7.99 -4.80
N GLU A 139 -3.71 -7.77 -6.04
CA GLU A 139 -3.07 -8.82 -6.85
C GLU A 139 -1.58 -8.59 -6.84
N ILE A 140 -0.85 -9.45 -6.13
CA ILE A 140 0.60 -9.32 -6.01
C ILE A 140 1.28 -10.53 -6.61
N ARG A 141 2.56 -10.38 -6.96
CA ARG A 141 3.38 -11.57 -7.22
C ARG A 141 3.77 -12.22 -5.89
N PRO A 142 3.93 -13.55 -5.84
CA PRO A 142 4.26 -14.26 -4.59
C PRO A 142 5.57 -13.79 -3.93
N ASP A 143 6.57 -13.40 -4.72
CA ASP A 143 7.85 -12.88 -4.24
C ASP A 143 7.75 -11.51 -3.55
N GLN A 144 6.61 -10.82 -3.70
CA GLN A 144 6.37 -9.50 -3.12
C GLN A 144 5.59 -9.55 -1.80
N ALA A 145 5.28 -10.75 -1.29
CA ALA A 145 4.53 -10.92 -0.05
C ALA A 145 5.37 -10.66 1.21
N ARG A 146 6.62 -11.13 1.22
CA ARG A 146 7.54 -10.99 2.37
C ARG A 146 8.10 -9.58 2.45
N GLY A 147 8.09 -8.98 3.65
CA GLY A 147 8.70 -7.67 3.90
C GLY A 147 7.99 -6.52 3.17
N ALA A 148 6.69 -6.68 2.92
CA ALA A 148 5.88 -5.68 2.28
C ALA A 148 5.48 -4.56 3.24
N THR A 149 5.05 -3.43 2.68
CA THR A 149 4.48 -2.31 3.41
C THR A 149 3.13 -1.94 2.80
N LEU A 150 2.10 -1.85 3.62
CA LEU A 150 0.81 -1.32 3.20
C LEU A 150 0.84 0.21 3.25
N LEU A 151 0.48 0.83 2.13
CA LEU A 151 0.31 2.28 2.00
C LEU A 151 -1.18 2.59 1.99
N LEU A 152 -1.63 3.53 2.82
CA LEU A 152 -3.03 4.01 2.84
C LEU A 152 -3.08 5.54 2.80
N SER A 153 -4.04 6.08 2.07
CA SER A 153 -4.31 7.51 2.04
C SER A 153 -5.76 7.83 1.69
N ALA A 154 -6.15 9.07 1.96
CA ALA A 154 -7.48 9.56 1.62
C ALA A 154 -7.68 9.70 0.10
N ARG A 155 -6.60 10.02 -0.63
CA ARG A 155 -6.57 10.26 -2.08
C ARG A 155 -5.35 9.63 -2.74
N TYR A 156 -5.40 9.49 -4.07
CA TYR A 156 -4.28 9.00 -4.87
C TYR A 156 -3.20 10.08 -4.98
N ASP A 157 -1.93 9.69 -4.90
CA ASP A 157 -0.78 10.60 -4.79
C ASP A 157 -1.03 11.75 -3.77
N PRO A 158 -1.07 11.44 -2.46
CA PRO A 158 -1.42 12.38 -1.40
C PRO A 158 -0.31 13.41 -1.14
N ARG A 159 0.03 14.22 -2.16
CA ARG A 159 0.98 15.32 -2.02
C ARG A 159 0.50 16.27 -0.93
N LEU A 160 1.37 16.55 0.03
CA LEU A 160 1.08 17.40 1.20
C LEU A 160 -0.12 16.91 2.04
N ASP A 161 -0.46 15.63 1.95
CA ASP A 161 -1.51 15.00 2.75
C ASP A 161 -0.96 13.75 3.44
N SER A 162 -1.72 13.19 4.38
CA SER A 162 -1.28 12.04 5.15
C SER A 162 -1.25 10.77 4.30
N GLN A 163 -0.14 10.05 4.40
CA GLN A 163 -0.03 8.67 3.96
C GLN A 163 0.42 7.81 5.14
N VAL A 164 -0.34 6.77 5.43
CA VAL A 164 0.05 5.77 6.41
C VAL A 164 0.91 4.71 5.72
N ARG A 165 1.96 4.26 6.41
CA ARG A 165 2.84 3.16 6.01
C ARG A 165 2.90 2.13 7.11
N ILE A 166 2.41 0.92 6.84
CA ILE A 166 2.35 -0.15 7.83
C ILE A 166 3.21 -1.30 7.35
N THR A 167 4.26 -1.65 8.09
CA THR A 167 5.08 -2.83 7.78
C THR A 167 4.26 -4.10 8.06
N LEU A 168 4.27 -5.02 7.09
CA LEU A 168 3.51 -6.27 7.15
C LEU A 168 4.43 -7.40 7.59
N ASP A 169 4.79 -7.38 8.88
CA ASP A 169 5.80 -8.26 9.46
C ASP A 169 5.24 -9.64 9.86
N ASP A 170 3.91 -9.74 10.06
CA ASP A 170 3.21 -10.98 10.43
C ASP A 170 2.22 -11.40 9.34
N VAL A 171 2.78 -11.86 8.21
CA VAL A 171 1.99 -12.39 7.10
C VAL A 171 2.20 -13.90 6.96
N PRO A 172 1.18 -14.69 6.57
CA PRO A 172 1.30 -16.15 6.54
C PRO A 172 2.19 -16.59 5.37
N LEU A 173 3.44 -16.94 5.68
CA LEU A 173 4.45 -17.41 4.74
C LEU A 173 4.90 -18.84 5.09
N ASP A 174 5.25 -19.62 4.07
CA ASP A 174 5.87 -20.92 4.24
C ASP A 174 7.37 -20.79 4.59
N ALA A 175 8.03 -21.92 4.85
CA ALA A 175 9.46 -21.96 5.16
C ALA A 175 10.36 -21.37 4.04
N SER A 176 9.89 -21.38 2.79
CA SER A 176 10.60 -20.81 1.65
C SER A 176 10.36 -19.29 1.51
N GLY A 177 9.42 -18.73 2.25
CA GLY A 177 9.04 -17.32 2.17
C GLY A 177 7.96 -16.99 1.17
N ARG A 178 7.26 -17.99 0.66
CA ARG A 178 6.14 -17.79 -0.24
C ARG A 178 4.84 -17.70 0.57
N PRO A 179 3.85 -16.95 0.09
CA PRO A 179 2.56 -16.81 0.76
C PRO A 179 1.84 -18.16 0.87
N ILE A 180 1.40 -18.51 2.08
CA ILE A 180 0.51 -19.65 2.31
C ILE A 180 -0.89 -19.22 1.85
N ALA A 181 -1.20 -19.54 0.60
CA ALA A 181 -2.45 -19.15 -0.04
C ALA A 181 -3.50 -20.27 0.07
N ALA A 182 -4.69 -19.91 0.55
CA ALA A 182 -5.85 -20.78 0.42
C ALA A 182 -6.16 -21.02 -1.06
N ALA A 183 -6.52 -22.25 -1.44
CA ALA A 183 -6.93 -22.55 -2.82
C ALA A 183 -8.12 -21.67 -3.24
N ASN A 184 -9.03 -21.42 -2.30
CA ASN A 184 -10.23 -20.65 -2.50
C ASN A 184 -10.56 -19.84 -1.23
N ASN A 185 -10.99 -18.59 -1.40
CA ASN A 185 -11.49 -17.75 -0.30
C ASN A 185 -12.84 -17.14 -0.68
N ASP A 186 -13.84 -17.30 0.18
CA ASP A 186 -15.16 -16.69 0.02
C ASP A 186 -15.21 -15.37 0.81
N LEU A 187 -15.29 -14.27 0.08
CA LEU A 187 -15.25 -12.91 0.63
C LEU A 187 -16.47 -12.58 1.51
N GLU A 188 -17.54 -13.37 1.47
CA GLU A 188 -18.77 -13.15 2.25
C GLU A 188 -18.78 -13.90 3.58
N GLN A 189 -18.16 -15.08 3.66
CA GLN A 189 -18.16 -15.90 4.88
C GLN A 189 -17.25 -15.33 5.98
N GLU A 190 -16.23 -14.57 5.58
CA GLU A 190 -15.25 -14.03 6.53
C GLU A 190 -15.57 -12.63 7.06
N ALA A 191 -16.71 -12.07 6.66
CA ALA A 191 -17.22 -10.78 7.13
C ALA A 191 -18.14 -10.88 8.36
N ALA A 192 -18.34 -12.06 8.93
CA ALA A 192 -19.07 -12.22 10.18
C ALA A 192 -18.14 -11.94 11.38
N PRO A 193 -18.52 -11.04 12.30
CA PRO A 193 -17.83 -10.88 13.58
C PRO A 193 -17.96 -12.13 14.46
#